data_AF-A0A7T5E766-F1
#
_entry.id   AF-A0A7T5E766-F1
#
_cell.length_a   1.000
_cell.length_b   1.000
_cell.length_c   1.000
_cell.angle_alpha   90.00
_cell.angle_beta   90.00
_cell.angle_gamma   90.00
#
_symmetry.space_group_name_H-M   'P 1'
#
loop_
_entity.id
_entity.type
_entity.pdbx_description
1 polymer ?
#
loop_
_entity_poly.entity_id
_entity_poly.type
_entity_poly.pdbx_seq_one_letter_code
_entity_poly.pdbx_strand_id
1 'polypeptide(L)'
;MTNPQPPQSNLTTASEYALILGSGAAAVASVATQQVAAASLPPLAALVALGLINRYRLDQQLQQSQSAGQPLDTDTTQGRSLSSVPPRMVANLRPEHLAHRPQILEPPISSVSFSFSPPQHSIAGPLAAKRQAQANLDARMSANLRQVGDELRQHRQAKGWSVEEVYTRTFIQPYIVNAIEAGNVRQLPEPFYIRAFLQKYATALGLDGVAVAKRFADA
;
A
#
# COMPACT_ATOMS: atom_id res chain seq x y z
N MET A 1 20.18 -67.03 -35.35
CA MET A 1 18.76 -66.64 -35.52
C MET A 1 18.16 -66.53 -34.12
N THR A 2 18.25 -65.39 -33.44
CA THR A 2 17.28 -64.25 -33.37
C THR A 2 16.02 -64.50 -32.53
N ASN A 3 16.01 -63.91 -31.31
CA ASN A 3 14.92 -63.30 -30.48
C ASN A 3 13.66 -64.14 -30.06
N PRO A 4 12.81 -63.77 -29.06
CA PRO A 4 12.76 -62.55 -28.21
C PRO A 4 12.42 -62.70 -26.70
N GLN A 5 12.47 -61.56 -25.98
CA GLN A 5 12.16 -61.30 -24.55
C GLN A 5 10.64 -61.20 -24.20
N PRO A 6 10.28 -61.35 -22.90
CA PRO A 6 9.14 -60.66 -22.28
C PRO A 6 9.50 -59.81 -21.01
N PRO A 7 8.59 -58.95 -20.50
CA PRO A 7 8.91 -57.68 -19.81
C PRO A 7 9.03 -57.73 -18.28
N GLN A 8 9.70 -56.71 -17.71
CA GLN A 8 9.92 -56.50 -16.27
C GLN A 8 8.76 -55.77 -15.56
N SER A 9 8.36 -56.27 -14.39
CA SER A 9 7.53 -55.58 -13.39
C SER A 9 8.34 -55.38 -12.10
N ASN A 10 8.58 -54.11 -11.73
CA ASN A 10 9.19 -53.76 -10.44
C ASN A 10 8.09 -53.28 -9.49
N LEU A 11 7.58 -54.20 -8.66
CA LEU A 11 6.90 -53.90 -7.41
C LEU A 11 7.88 -54.25 -6.29
N THR A 12 8.51 -53.24 -5.69
CA THR A 12 9.23 -53.40 -4.42
C THR A 12 8.63 -52.50 -3.37
N THR A 13 7.58 -53.06 -2.77
CA THR A 13 7.27 -53.07 -1.35
C THR A 13 8.53 -52.93 -0.47
N ALA A 14 8.83 -51.71 -0.07
CA ALA A 14 9.57 -51.41 1.15
C ALA A 14 8.59 -50.79 2.16
N SER A 15 7.57 -51.58 2.48
CA SER A 15 6.89 -51.54 3.78
C SER A 15 7.96 -51.68 4.87
N GLU A 16 8.16 -50.67 5.71
CA GLU A 16 7.47 -50.49 6.99
C GLU A 16 8.35 -51.06 8.14
N TYR A 17 8.50 -50.26 9.21
CA TYR A 17 9.12 -50.54 10.51
C TYR A 17 10.65 -50.45 10.67
N ALA A 18 11.13 -49.36 11.28
CA ALA A 18 12.07 -49.32 12.43
C ALA A 18 12.44 -47.84 12.72
N LEU A 19 11.75 -47.13 13.63
CA LEU A 19 11.93 -47.08 15.09
C LEU A 19 13.23 -46.37 15.55
N ILE A 20 13.01 -45.37 16.41
CA ILE A 20 13.92 -44.39 17.02
C ILE A 20 14.89 -45.02 18.04
N LEU A 21 16.15 -44.54 18.12
CA LEU A 21 16.85 -44.16 19.37
C LEU A 21 18.25 -43.56 19.08
N GLY A 22 18.59 -42.50 19.82
CA GLY A 22 19.81 -41.71 19.62
C GLY A 22 21.09 -42.34 20.16
N SER A 23 22.22 -41.93 19.59
CA SER A 23 23.53 -41.80 20.25
C SER A 23 24.50 -41.19 19.25
N GLY A 24 25.28 -40.20 19.69
CA GLY A 24 26.14 -39.41 18.82
C GLY A 24 27.30 -40.21 18.24
N ALA A 25 27.76 -39.78 17.06
CA ALA A 25 29.12 -40.01 16.61
C ALA A 25 29.54 -38.79 15.78
N ALA A 26 30.57 -38.12 16.27
CA ALA A 26 31.21 -36.98 15.64
C ALA A 26 31.81 -37.38 14.28
N ALA A 27 31.62 -36.52 13.27
CA ALA A 27 32.50 -36.47 12.12
C ALA A 27 32.82 -34.99 11.85
N VAL A 28 33.91 -34.55 12.48
CA VAL A 28 34.68 -33.36 12.10
C VAL A 28 35.39 -33.67 10.78
N ALA A 29 35.05 -32.96 9.71
CA ALA A 29 35.86 -32.86 8.51
C ALA A 29 35.60 -31.52 7.79
N SER A 30 36.48 -30.57 8.09
CA SER A 30 37.13 -29.62 7.19
C SER A 30 36.33 -28.89 6.12
N VAL A 31 36.09 -27.59 6.41
CA VAL A 31 36.40 -26.43 5.56
C VAL A 31 36.27 -26.67 4.05
N ALA A 32 35.03 -26.86 3.60
CA ALA A 32 34.60 -26.31 2.33
C ALA A 32 33.96 -24.96 2.65
N THR A 33 34.68 -23.87 2.39
CA THR A 33 34.15 -22.50 2.51
C THR A 33 33.04 -22.28 1.50
N GLN A 34 31.84 -22.67 1.93
CA GLN A 34 30.57 -21.99 1.77
C GLN A 34 30.43 -21.07 0.55
N GLN A 35 30.01 -21.68 -0.56
CA GLN A 35 29.42 -20.97 -1.68
C GLN A 35 27.89 -21.04 -1.55
N VAL A 36 27.25 -19.88 -1.74
CA VAL A 36 25.82 -19.68 -2.04
C VAL A 36 24.81 -20.09 -0.95
N ALA A 37 24.46 -19.14 -0.10
CA ALA A 37 23.11 -19.06 0.47
C ALA A 37 22.72 -17.59 0.68
N ALA A 38 22.79 -16.80 -0.40
CA ALA A 38 22.23 -15.47 -0.43
C ALA A 38 20.90 -15.50 -1.20
N ALA A 39 19.87 -14.94 -0.57
CA ALA A 39 18.59 -14.52 -1.15
C ALA A 39 17.57 -15.62 -1.49
N SER A 40 16.79 -16.01 -0.48
CA SER A 40 15.39 -16.40 -0.67
C SER A 40 14.57 -15.96 0.55
N LEU A 41 14.50 -14.64 0.79
CA LEU A 41 13.45 -14.08 1.64
C LEU A 41 12.22 -13.84 0.76
N PRO A 42 11.02 -14.26 1.19
CA PRO A 42 9.80 -13.97 0.45
C PRO A 42 9.64 -12.45 0.28
N PRO A 43 9.11 -11.96 -0.85
CA PRO A 43 9.09 -10.53 -1.20
C PRO A 43 8.41 -9.66 -0.12
N LEU A 44 7.44 -10.22 0.60
CA LEU A 44 6.80 -9.56 1.75
C LEU A 44 7.75 -9.37 2.94
N ALA A 45 8.63 -10.33 3.22
CA ALA A 45 9.63 -10.19 4.29
C ALA A 45 10.68 -9.12 3.95
N ALA A 46 11.06 -9.00 2.67
CA ALA A 46 11.97 -7.95 2.23
C ALA A 46 11.33 -6.55 2.31
N LEU A 47 10.04 -6.42 1.95
CA LEU A 47 9.29 -5.15 2.05
C LEU A 47 9.04 -4.75 3.51
N VAL A 48 8.72 -5.71 4.38
CA VAL A 48 8.57 -5.47 5.83
C VAL A 48 9.92 -5.06 6.45
N ALA A 49 11.01 -5.75 6.10
CA ALA A 49 12.35 -5.38 6.56
C ALA A 49 12.73 -3.96 6.12
N LEU A 50 12.46 -3.59 4.88
CA LEU A 50 12.73 -2.24 4.36
C LEU A 50 11.85 -1.16 5.02
N GLY A 51 10.58 -1.47 5.29
CA GLY A 51 9.65 -0.58 6.01
C GLY A 51 10.07 -0.34 7.47
N LEU A 52 10.56 -1.39 8.15
CA LEU A 52 11.06 -1.28 9.52
C LEU A 52 12.37 -0.48 9.60
N ILE A 53 13.27 -0.63 8.61
CA ILE A 53 14.51 0.15 8.53
C ILE A 53 14.23 1.66 8.36
N ASN A 54 13.26 2.03 7.52
CA ASN A 54 12.90 3.43 7.33
C ASN A 54 12.27 4.05 8.59
N ARG A 55 11.51 3.29 9.37
CA ARG A 55 10.88 3.78 10.61
C ARG A 55 11.90 4.02 11.72
N TYR A 56 12.86 3.11 11.87
CA TYR A 56 13.91 3.23 12.88
C TYR A 56 14.82 4.45 12.69
N ARG A 57 15.15 4.79 11.43
CA ARG A 57 15.97 5.97 11.12
C ARG A 57 15.25 7.28 11.48
N LEU A 58 13.93 7.32 11.30
CA LEU A 58 13.13 8.49 11.62
C LEU A 58 13.09 8.75 13.12
N ASP A 59 12.94 7.69 13.93
CA ASP A 59 12.96 7.80 15.39
C ASP A 59 14.30 8.38 15.88
N GLN A 60 15.42 7.84 15.38
CA GLN A 60 16.77 8.34 15.69
C GLN A 60 16.93 9.84 15.41
N GLN A 61 16.38 10.34 14.29
CA GLN A 61 16.43 11.76 13.95
C GLN A 61 15.56 12.62 14.89
N LEU A 62 14.42 12.09 15.33
CA LEU A 62 13.56 12.78 16.31
C LEU A 62 14.21 12.87 17.69
N GLN A 63 14.92 11.82 18.12
CA GLN A 63 15.66 11.86 19.39
C GLN A 63 16.87 12.81 19.36
N GLN A 64 17.59 12.90 18.24
CA GLN A 64 18.67 13.89 18.05
C GLN A 64 18.15 15.33 18.07
N SER A 65 16.93 15.54 17.58
CA SER A 65 16.29 16.85 17.57
C SER A 65 15.83 17.31 18.97
N GLN A 66 15.55 16.37 19.88
CA GLN A 66 15.10 16.66 21.25
C GLN A 66 16.24 16.84 22.25
N SER A 67 17.45 16.40 21.93
CA SER A 67 18.61 16.48 22.82
C SER A 67 19.41 17.80 22.69
N ALA A 68 19.00 18.72 21.82
CA ALA A 68 19.64 20.03 21.63
C ALA A 68 19.00 21.18 22.43
N GLY A 69 18.03 20.90 23.33
CA GLY A 69 17.34 21.93 24.11
C GLY A 69 17.44 21.70 25.62
N GLN A 70 18.55 22.12 26.22
CA GLN A 70 18.67 22.27 27.68
C GLN A 70 19.11 23.71 28.00
N PRO A 71 18.32 24.51 28.73
CA PRO A 71 18.83 25.58 29.55
C PRO A 71 19.07 25.08 30.98
N LEU A 72 20.23 25.45 31.50
CA LEU A 72 20.70 25.29 32.86
C LEU A 72 19.90 26.20 33.80
N ASP A 73 19.50 25.70 34.97
CA ASP A 73 19.81 26.26 36.30
C ASP A 73 18.76 25.92 37.38
N THR A 74 19.32 25.72 38.56
CA THR A 74 18.79 25.28 39.85
C THR A 74 17.98 26.35 40.59
N ASP A 75 16.98 25.99 41.40
CA ASP A 75 17.06 25.97 42.89
C ASP A 75 15.68 26.01 43.62
N THR A 76 15.50 25.09 44.58
CA THR A 76 14.87 25.17 45.93
C THR A 76 13.49 25.84 46.22
N THR A 77 12.51 24.96 46.51
CA THR A 77 11.67 24.86 47.74
C THR A 77 10.42 25.74 48.03
N GLN A 78 9.30 25.01 48.16
CA GLN A 78 8.07 25.19 48.98
C GLN A 78 6.99 26.23 48.62
N GLY A 79 5.75 25.72 48.55
CA GLY A 79 4.62 26.33 49.24
C GLY A 79 3.29 26.46 48.48
N ARG A 80 2.29 25.69 48.95
CA ARG A 80 0.83 25.96 48.89
C ARG A 80 0.09 25.98 47.54
N SER A 81 -0.72 24.92 47.36
CA SER A 81 -2.19 24.96 47.30
C SER A 81 -2.87 26.33 47.06
N LEU A 82 -3.65 26.46 45.98
CA LEU A 82 -5.12 26.50 46.00
C LEU A 82 -5.69 26.94 44.64
N SER A 83 -6.79 26.29 44.27
CA SER A 83 -7.88 26.74 43.40
C SER A 83 -7.94 28.26 43.13
N SER A 84 -7.97 28.64 41.86
CA SER A 84 -8.98 29.54 41.29
C SER A 84 -8.66 29.87 39.84
N VAL A 85 -9.67 29.77 38.97
CA VAL A 85 -9.63 30.31 37.61
C VAL A 85 -9.65 31.84 37.70
N PRO A 86 -8.67 32.59 37.14
CA PRO A 86 -8.80 34.02 36.97
C PRO A 86 -9.50 34.38 35.65
N PRO A 87 -10.18 35.54 35.57
CA PRO A 87 -11.05 35.90 34.46
C PRO A 87 -10.27 36.25 33.19
N ARG A 88 -10.88 35.98 32.04
CA ARG A 88 -10.38 36.33 30.71
C ARG A 88 -10.30 37.85 30.56
N MET A 89 -9.11 38.42 30.71
CA MET A 89 -8.84 39.81 30.31
C MET A 89 -8.92 39.91 28.79
N VAL A 90 -9.98 40.56 28.30
CA VAL A 90 -9.99 41.14 26.95
C VAL A 90 -9.02 42.30 26.94
N ALA A 91 -7.82 42.08 26.40
CA ALA A 91 -6.88 43.15 26.12
C ALA A 91 -7.46 44.02 24.98
N ASN A 92 -8.00 45.18 25.33
CA ASN A 92 -8.24 46.27 24.38
C ASN A 92 -6.90 46.74 23.83
N LEU A 93 -6.52 46.24 22.66
CA LEU A 93 -5.36 46.75 21.92
C LEU A 93 -5.78 48.04 21.19
N ARG A 94 -5.36 49.19 21.74
CA ARG A 94 -5.33 50.47 21.01
C ARG A 94 -4.33 50.38 19.85
N PRO A 95 -4.62 50.93 18.66
CA PRO A 95 -3.75 50.81 17.49
C PRO A 95 -2.81 52.01 17.42
N GLU A 96 -1.79 52.09 18.26
CA GLU A 96 -0.80 53.18 18.18
C GLU A 96 0.58 52.60 18.46
N HIS A 97 1.28 52.15 17.41
CA HIS A 97 2.75 52.14 17.27
C HIS A 97 3.17 51.43 15.96
N LEU A 98 2.72 51.94 14.82
CA LEU A 98 3.23 51.60 13.49
C LEU A 98 4.25 52.68 13.08
N ALA A 99 5.44 52.70 13.71
CA ALA A 99 6.45 53.71 13.34
C ALA A 99 7.92 53.33 13.53
N HIS A 100 8.27 52.08 13.86
CA HIS A 100 9.68 51.70 13.99
C HIS A 100 9.96 50.38 13.27
N ARG A 101 10.06 50.48 11.94
CA ARG A 101 10.68 49.47 11.09
C ARG A 101 12.18 49.54 11.33
N PRO A 102 12.84 48.53 11.94
CA PRO A 102 14.28 48.54 12.04
C PRO A 102 14.87 48.49 10.63
N GLN A 103 15.75 49.43 10.29
CA GLN A 103 16.55 49.32 9.08
C GLN A 103 17.56 48.18 9.29
N ILE A 104 17.29 47.04 8.67
CA ILE A 104 18.30 45.98 8.52
C ILE A 104 19.31 46.49 7.50
N LEU A 105 20.53 46.74 7.95
CA LEU A 105 21.68 47.02 7.09
C LEU A 105 21.98 45.73 6.31
N GLU A 106 21.59 45.67 5.03
CA GLU A 106 21.86 44.52 4.16
C GLU A 106 23.38 44.40 3.92
N PRO A 107 24.05 43.30 4.31
CA PRO A 107 25.38 43.02 3.80
C PRO A 107 25.26 42.68 2.29
N PRO A 108 26.27 43.00 1.45
CA PRO A 108 26.26 42.56 0.06
C PRO A 108 26.49 41.05 0.04
N ILE A 109 25.42 40.27 0.10
CA ILE A 109 25.49 38.83 -0.13
C ILE A 109 25.71 38.68 -1.63
N SER A 110 26.97 38.59 -2.04
CA SER A 110 27.37 38.19 -3.39
C SER A 110 26.52 37.00 -3.80
N SER A 111 25.67 37.21 -4.80
CA SER A 111 24.70 36.25 -5.29
C SER A 111 25.42 35.01 -5.82
N VAL A 112 25.65 34.03 -4.95
CA VAL A 112 26.12 32.71 -5.37
C VAL A 112 24.95 32.06 -6.07
N SER A 113 24.89 32.25 -7.38
CA SER A 113 23.98 31.54 -8.27
C SER A 113 24.45 30.10 -8.33
N PHE A 114 23.93 29.25 -7.43
CA PHE A 114 24.08 27.81 -7.56
C PHE A 114 23.29 27.37 -8.78
N SER A 115 23.97 27.29 -9.93
CA SER A 115 23.44 26.63 -11.12
C SER A 115 23.43 25.13 -10.86
N PHE A 116 22.34 24.65 -10.25
CA PHE A 116 22.08 23.22 -10.16
C PHE A 116 21.79 22.71 -11.58
N SER A 117 22.81 22.16 -12.24
CA SER A 117 22.65 21.43 -13.48
C SER A 117 22.24 20.00 -13.13
N PRO A 118 21.00 19.56 -13.38
CA PRO A 118 20.58 18.22 -13.04
C PRO A 118 21.43 17.19 -13.80
N PRO A 119 21.92 16.13 -13.13
CA PRO A 119 22.70 15.09 -13.80
C PRO A 119 21.84 14.42 -14.90
N GLN A 120 22.36 14.38 -16.13
CA GLN A 120 21.61 13.94 -17.33
C GLN A 120 21.38 12.42 -17.45
N HIS A 121 21.60 11.64 -16.40
CA HIS A 121 21.25 10.21 -16.40
C HIS A 121 19.72 10.08 -16.34
N SER A 122 19.09 9.98 -17.51
CA SER A 122 17.65 9.94 -17.69
C SER A 122 17.03 8.71 -17.04
N ILE A 123 16.64 8.85 -15.77
CA ILE A 123 15.75 7.92 -15.05
C ILE A 123 14.29 8.03 -15.58
N ALA A 124 14.03 8.92 -16.55
CA ALA A 124 12.70 9.17 -17.10
C ALA A 124 12.11 7.98 -17.91
N GLY A 125 12.94 7.17 -18.57
CA GLY A 125 12.47 6.07 -19.44
C GLY A 125 11.66 4.99 -18.72
N PRO A 126 12.21 4.32 -17.68
CA PRO A 126 11.52 3.26 -16.95
C PRO A 126 10.22 3.71 -16.27
N LEU A 127 10.18 4.95 -15.77
CA LEU A 127 9.00 5.50 -15.11
C LEU A 127 7.87 5.83 -16.10
N ALA A 128 8.20 6.37 -17.26
CA ALA A 128 7.23 6.65 -18.32
C ALA A 128 6.58 5.36 -18.85
N ALA A 129 7.37 4.31 -19.08
CA ALA A 129 6.89 3.01 -19.52
C ALA A 129 5.93 2.37 -18.50
N LYS A 130 6.24 2.42 -17.20
CA LYS A 130 5.35 1.91 -16.14
C LYS A 130 4.03 2.68 -16.07
N ARG A 131 4.05 4.02 -16.23
CA ARG A 131 2.83 4.84 -16.24
C ARG A 131 1.95 4.53 -17.46
N GLN A 132 2.55 4.33 -18.63
CA GLN A 132 1.81 3.93 -19.84
C GLN A 132 1.20 2.53 -19.69
N ALA A 133 1.93 1.57 -19.14
CA ALA A 133 1.41 0.23 -18.88
C ALA A 133 0.19 0.28 -17.93
N GLN A 134 0.27 1.08 -16.85
CA GLN A 134 -0.86 1.29 -15.95
C GLN A 134 -2.05 1.96 -16.65
N ALA A 135 -1.82 3.02 -17.43
CA ALA A 135 -2.88 3.71 -18.15
C ALA A 135 -3.58 2.79 -19.17
N ASN A 136 -2.83 1.92 -19.84
CA ASN A 136 -3.37 0.92 -20.76
C ASN A 136 -4.24 -0.12 -20.02
N LEU A 137 -3.82 -0.55 -18.83
CA LEU A 137 -4.60 -1.45 -17.98
C LEU A 137 -5.91 -0.78 -17.54
N ASP A 138 -5.82 0.44 -17.03
CA ASP A 138 -6.99 1.22 -16.59
C ASP A 138 -7.97 1.44 -17.75
N ALA A 139 -7.47 1.70 -18.95
CA ALA A 139 -8.29 1.88 -20.15
C ALA A 139 -9.03 0.59 -20.54
N ARG A 140 -8.35 -0.57 -20.51
CA ARG A 140 -8.97 -1.88 -20.75
C ARG A 140 -10.02 -2.21 -19.70
N MET A 141 -9.70 -2.00 -18.42
CA MET A 141 -10.65 -2.20 -17.32
C MET A 141 -11.87 -1.29 -17.49
N SER A 142 -11.67 -0.03 -17.87
CA SER A 142 -12.78 0.92 -18.07
C SER A 142 -13.69 0.53 -19.22
N ALA A 143 -13.14 0.05 -20.34
CA ALA A 143 -13.94 -0.43 -21.46
C ALA A 143 -14.80 -1.65 -21.09
N ASN A 144 -14.21 -2.64 -20.41
CA ASN A 144 -14.94 -3.83 -19.99
C ASN A 144 -15.96 -3.54 -18.89
N LEU A 145 -15.60 -2.70 -17.93
CA LEU A 145 -16.53 -2.25 -16.90
C LEU A 145 -17.73 -1.51 -17.51
N ARG A 146 -17.51 -0.68 -18.53
CA ARG A 146 -18.59 0.04 -19.20
C ARG A 146 -19.56 -0.93 -19.89
N GLN A 147 -19.05 -1.94 -20.60
CA GLN A 147 -19.90 -2.96 -21.22
C GLN A 147 -20.73 -3.73 -20.18
N VAL A 148 -20.11 -4.16 -19.08
CA VAL A 148 -20.82 -4.85 -17.99
C VAL A 148 -21.79 -3.92 -17.27
N GLY A 149 -21.39 -2.67 -17.02
CA GLY A 149 -22.19 -1.65 -16.36
C GLY A 149 -23.45 -1.30 -17.15
N ASP A 150 -23.35 -1.18 -18.47
CA ASP A 150 -24.48 -0.92 -19.37
C ASP A 150 -25.51 -2.07 -19.31
N GLU A 151 -25.05 -3.33 -19.31
CA GLU A 151 -25.91 -4.51 -19.17
C GLU A 151 -26.65 -4.54 -17.82
N LEU A 152 -25.91 -4.31 -16.72
CA LEU A 152 -26.49 -4.26 -15.37
C LEU A 152 -27.52 -3.12 -15.25
N ARG A 153 -27.22 -1.95 -15.81
CA ARG A 153 -28.13 -0.81 -15.85
C ARG A 153 -29.42 -1.15 -16.59
N GLN A 154 -29.32 -1.78 -17.77
CA GLN A 154 -30.48 -2.19 -18.56
C GLN A 154 -31.36 -3.16 -17.76
N HIS A 155 -30.76 -4.16 -17.10
CA HIS A 155 -31.51 -5.11 -16.29
C HIS A 155 -32.14 -4.48 -15.04
N ARG A 156 -31.43 -3.57 -14.38
CA ARG A 156 -31.99 -2.79 -13.27
C ARG A 156 -33.21 -1.98 -13.71
N GLN A 157 -33.09 -1.27 -14.84
CA GLN A 157 -34.17 -0.47 -15.41
C GLN A 157 -35.35 -1.33 -15.85
N ALA A 158 -35.11 -2.50 -16.44
CA ALA A 158 -36.16 -3.45 -16.82
C ALA A 158 -36.94 -3.97 -15.60
N LYS A 159 -36.30 -4.07 -14.42
CA LYS A 159 -36.96 -4.38 -13.15
C LYS A 159 -37.64 -3.18 -12.48
N GLY A 160 -37.47 -1.96 -13.00
CA GLY A 160 -37.98 -0.74 -12.38
C GLY A 160 -37.26 -0.35 -11.09
N TRP A 161 -36.04 -0.85 -10.85
CA TRP A 161 -35.29 -0.55 -9.62
C TRP A 161 -34.55 0.78 -9.74
N SER A 162 -34.66 1.63 -8.71
CA SER A 162 -33.78 2.79 -8.56
C SER A 162 -32.39 2.36 -8.07
N VAL A 163 -31.44 3.29 -8.05
CA VAL A 163 -30.09 3.00 -7.54
C VAL A 163 -30.13 2.77 -6.02
N GLU A 164 -30.99 3.49 -5.30
CA GLU A 164 -31.27 3.31 -3.88
C GLU A 164 -31.86 1.93 -3.60
N GLU A 165 -32.71 1.44 -4.51
CA GLU A 165 -33.36 0.13 -4.41
C GLU A 165 -32.34 -1.02 -4.60
N VAL A 166 -31.29 -0.78 -5.41
CA VAL A 166 -30.12 -1.67 -5.47
C VAL A 166 -29.33 -1.63 -4.18
N TYR A 167 -29.11 -0.45 -3.60
CA TYR A 167 -28.43 -0.32 -2.31
C TYR A 167 -29.17 -1.09 -1.20
N THR A 168 -30.49 -0.98 -1.10
CA THR A 168 -31.28 -1.69 -0.09
C THR A 168 -31.16 -3.21 -0.21
N ARG A 169 -31.03 -3.75 -1.43
CA ARG A 169 -30.88 -5.21 -1.66
C ARG A 169 -29.46 -5.71 -1.50
N THR A 170 -28.49 -4.91 -1.92
CA THR A 170 -27.10 -5.36 -2.10
C THR A 170 -26.13 -4.71 -1.14
N PHE A 171 -26.52 -3.68 -0.40
CA PHE A 171 -25.62 -2.85 0.41
C PHE A 171 -24.44 -2.26 -0.37
N ILE A 172 -24.52 -2.23 -1.71
CA ILE A 172 -23.53 -1.56 -2.56
C ILE A 172 -23.90 -0.08 -2.56
N GLN A 173 -22.99 0.76 -2.09
CA GLN A 173 -23.24 2.19 -1.95
C GLN A 173 -23.69 2.81 -3.28
N PRO A 174 -24.67 3.75 -3.29
CA PRO A 174 -25.20 4.34 -4.52
C PRO A 174 -24.13 4.91 -5.45
N TYR A 175 -23.07 5.52 -4.90
CA TYR A 175 -21.97 6.05 -5.70
C TYR A 175 -21.19 4.95 -6.44
N ILE A 176 -21.04 3.75 -5.84
CA ILE A 176 -20.40 2.59 -6.47
C ILE A 176 -21.28 2.06 -7.59
N VAL A 177 -22.59 1.94 -7.36
CA VAL A 177 -23.54 1.50 -8.40
C VAL A 177 -23.46 2.46 -9.59
N ASN A 178 -23.49 3.77 -9.35
CA ASN A 178 -23.35 4.77 -10.40
C ASN A 178 -21.99 4.68 -11.12
N ALA A 179 -20.89 4.46 -10.40
CA ALA A 179 -19.57 4.32 -10.99
C ALA A 179 -19.45 3.04 -11.85
N ILE A 180 -20.06 1.93 -11.43
CA ILE A 180 -20.16 0.69 -12.21
C ILE A 180 -20.95 0.96 -13.50
N GLU A 181 -22.15 1.54 -13.40
CA GLU A 181 -23.01 1.82 -14.55
C GLU A 181 -22.41 2.84 -15.52
N ALA A 182 -21.58 3.77 -15.03
CA ALA A 182 -20.87 4.74 -15.85
C ALA A 182 -19.55 4.19 -16.44
N GLY A 183 -19.10 3.00 -16.04
CA GLY A 183 -17.80 2.46 -16.43
C GLY A 183 -16.61 3.26 -15.89
N ASN A 184 -16.78 3.99 -14.77
CA ASN A 184 -15.75 4.87 -14.22
C ASN A 184 -14.89 4.15 -13.17
N VAL A 185 -13.84 3.48 -13.63
CA VAL A 185 -12.91 2.72 -12.77
C VAL A 185 -12.22 3.61 -11.72
N ARG A 186 -12.03 4.91 -11.99
CA ARG A 186 -11.37 5.84 -11.06
C ARG A 186 -12.17 6.13 -9.80
N GLN A 187 -13.48 5.93 -9.83
CA GLN A 187 -14.37 6.12 -8.68
C GLN A 187 -14.63 4.82 -7.93
N LEU A 188 -14.06 3.71 -8.41
CA LEU A 188 -14.20 2.42 -7.77
C LEU A 188 -13.02 2.13 -6.83
N PRO A 189 -13.23 1.29 -5.81
CA PRO A 189 -12.16 0.76 -4.97
C PRO A 189 -11.18 -0.10 -5.78
N GLU A 190 -10.19 -0.64 -5.07
CA GLU A 190 -9.21 -1.55 -5.65
C GLU A 190 -9.87 -2.68 -6.48
N PRO A 191 -9.26 -3.09 -7.62
CA PRO A 191 -9.86 -4.03 -8.57
C PRO A 191 -10.39 -5.33 -7.98
N PHE A 192 -9.77 -5.79 -6.89
CA PHE A 192 -10.22 -6.97 -6.13
C PHE A 192 -11.67 -6.86 -5.66
N TYR A 193 -12.11 -5.68 -5.21
CA TYR A 193 -13.46 -5.46 -4.72
C TYR A 193 -14.48 -5.26 -5.84
N ILE A 194 -14.05 -4.70 -6.99
CA ILE A 194 -14.92 -4.47 -8.15
C ILE A 194 -15.59 -5.77 -8.57
N ARG A 195 -14.82 -6.86 -8.64
CA ARG A 195 -15.33 -8.18 -9.01
C ARG A 195 -16.44 -8.67 -8.08
N ALA A 196 -16.27 -8.49 -6.77
CA ALA A 196 -17.27 -8.87 -5.77
C ALA A 196 -18.54 -8.02 -5.88
N PHE A 197 -18.41 -6.72 -6.15
CA PHE A 197 -19.57 -5.84 -6.38
C PHE A 197 -20.34 -6.21 -7.65
N LEU A 198 -19.63 -6.48 -8.75
CA LEU A 198 -20.24 -6.93 -10.00
C LEU A 198 -21.02 -8.24 -9.80
N GLN A 199 -20.40 -9.22 -9.12
CA GLN A 199 -21.08 -10.48 -8.80
C GLN A 199 -22.34 -10.23 -7.97
N LYS A 200 -22.22 -9.48 -6.88
CA LYS A 200 -23.35 -9.21 -5.97
C LYS A 200 -24.48 -8.45 -6.66
N TYR A 201 -24.16 -7.47 -7.50
CA TYR A 201 -25.15 -6.68 -8.23
C TYR A 201 -25.87 -7.55 -9.28
N ALA A 202 -25.11 -8.30 -10.09
CA ALA A 202 -25.66 -9.24 -11.07
C ALA A 202 -26.56 -10.31 -10.42
N THR A 203 -26.11 -10.92 -9.32
CA THR A 203 -26.92 -11.91 -8.58
C THR A 203 -28.23 -11.30 -8.08
N ALA A 204 -28.23 -10.07 -7.57
CA ALA A 204 -29.47 -9.41 -7.17
C ALA A 204 -30.41 -9.13 -8.35
N LEU A 205 -29.86 -8.86 -9.54
CA LEU A 205 -30.63 -8.75 -10.78
C LEU A 205 -31.10 -10.10 -11.34
N GLY A 206 -30.74 -11.23 -10.71
CA GLY A 206 -31.11 -12.57 -11.18
C GLY A 206 -30.26 -13.07 -12.35
N LEU A 207 -29.11 -12.44 -12.58
CA LEU A 207 -28.10 -12.88 -13.54
C LEU A 207 -27.12 -13.87 -12.90
N ASP A 208 -26.35 -14.56 -13.74
CA ASP A 208 -25.16 -15.29 -13.28
C ASP A 208 -24.05 -14.30 -12.91
N GLY A 209 -23.99 -13.96 -11.63
CA GLY A 209 -22.98 -13.03 -11.12
C GLY A 209 -21.54 -13.52 -11.27
N VAL A 210 -21.30 -14.84 -11.30
CA VAL A 210 -19.95 -15.38 -11.50
C VAL A 210 -19.51 -15.14 -12.95
N ALA A 211 -20.41 -15.39 -13.91
CA ALA A 211 -20.15 -15.13 -15.33
C ALA A 211 -19.90 -13.63 -15.60
N VAL A 212 -20.74 -12.75 -15.02
CA VAL A 212 -20.57 -11.30 -15.15
C VAL A 212 -19.23 -10.83 -14.57
N ALA A 213 -18.89 -11.28 -13.37
CA ALA A 213 -17.64 -10.94 -12.70
C ALA A 213 -16.40 -11.51 -13.42
N LYS A 214 -16.54 -12.67 -14.09
CA LYS A 214 -15.48 -13.26 -14.91
C LYS A 214 -15.22 -12.44 -16.18
N ARG A 215 -16.27 -12.01 -16.88
CA ARG A 215 -16.14 -11.15 -18.08
C ARG A 215 -15.38 -9.84 -17.83
N PHE A 216 -15.49 -9.29 -16.63
CA PHE A 216 -14.70 -8.14 -16.22
C PHE A 216 -13.22 -8.48 -15.97
N ALA A 217 -12.93 -9.68 -15.45
CA ALA A 217 -11.58 -10.10 -15.05
C ALA A 217 -10.72 -10.63 -16.21
N ASP A 218 -11.34 -11.17 -17.27
CA ASP A 218 -10.64 -11.78 -18.42
C ASP A 218 -10.06 -10.73 -19.41
N ALA A 219 -9.83 -9.49 -18.95
CA ALA A 219 -9.49 -8.29 -19.74
C ALA A 219 -8.03 -7.83 -19.64
#